data_AF-A0A4R0Y9U8-F1
#
_entry.id   AF-A0A4R0Y9U8-F1
#
_cell.length_a   1.000
_cell.length_b   1.000
_cell.length_c   1.000
_cell.angle_alpha   90.00
_cell.angle_beta   90.00
_cell.angle_gamma   90.00
#
_symmetry.space_group_name_H-M   'P 1'
#
loop_
_entity.id
_entity.type
_entity.pdbx_description
1 polymer ?
#
loop_
_entity_poly.entity_id
_entity_poly.type
_entity_poly.pdbx_seq_one_letter_code
_entity_poly.pdbx_strand_id
1 'polypeptide(L)'
;MVEMDAGMEDPTRRPFRGDFLADLEAERATMLRDVLTIWRWGRLQGAALTEGAPIGSFGTWARWCRDPLSALGCADPVLRLSQLNANDPRRREIAELFAAISAAHGTDWWSVSELKQAVRDVADPNSRGRQYMANRIRTLEGTRAAGFVLIRYAPEGKHSPDRYRLQRHESQS
;
A
#
# COMPACT_ATOMS: atom_id res chain seq x y z
N MET A 1 -10.74 9.70 -4.90
CA MET A 1 -12.03 9.26 -5.47
C MET A 1 -11.69 8.34 -6.62
N VAL A 2 -12.26 7.14 -6.66
CA VAL A 2 -11.99 6.16 -7.72
C VAL A 2 -12.76 6.62 -8.97
N GLU A 3 -12.08 6.98 -10.06
CA GLU A 3 -12.74 7.07 -11.36
C GLU A 3 -12.79 5.68 -11.99
N MET A 4 -13.93 5.02 -11.79
CA MET A 4 -14.32 3.88 -12.61
C MET A 4 -15.04 4.46 -13.83
N ASP A 5 -14.38 4.51 -14.98
CA ASP A 5 -15.11 4.76 -16.22
C ASP A 5 -15.92 3.51 -16.58
N ALA A 6 -17.18 3.51 -16.16
CA ALA A 6 -18.16 2.48 -16.49
C ALA A 6 -18.94 2.82 -17.78
N GLY A 7 -18.59 3.92 -18.48
CA GLY A 7 -19.33 4.45 -19.62
C GLY A 7 -20.68 5.07 -19.24
N MET A 8 -20.86 5.49 -17.97
CA MET A 8 -22.10 6.07 -17.45
C MET A 8 -21.85 6.98 -16.24
N GLU A 9 -22.80 7.89 -15.96
CA GLU A 9 -22.67 8.95 -14.94
C GLU A 9 -22.47 8.43 -13.50
N ASP A 10 -23.11 7.32 -13.13
CA ASP A 10 -22.92 6.66 -11.83
C ASP A 10 -22.48 5.20 -12.03
N PRO A 11 -21.17 4.93 -11.99
CA PRO A 11 -20.60 3.59 -12.13
C PRO A 11 -21.14 2.58 -11.11
N THR A 12 -21.55 3.03 -9.92
CA THR A 12 -22.04 2.17 -8.84
C THR A 12 -23.47 1.68 -9.08
N ARG A 13 -24.20 2.31 -10.00
CA ARG A 13 -25.56 1.94 -10.42
C ARG A 13 -25.60 1.13 -11.71
N ARG A 14 -24.45 0.75 -12.25
CA ARG A 14 -24.37 -0.04 -13.48
C ARG A 14 -25.14 -1.36 -13.29
N PRO A 15 -26.21 -1.62 -14.06
CA PRO A 15 -26.84 -2.93 -14.03
C PRO A 15 -25.91 -3.96 -14.65
N PHE A 16 -25.71 -5.08 -13.98
CA PHE A 16 -25.08 -6.25 -14.57
C PHE A 16 -26.14 -6.97 -15.43
N ARG A 17 -25.80 -7.26 -16.69
CA ARG A 17 -26.68 -8.03 -17.58
C ARG A 17 -26.51 -9.51 -17.29
N GLY A 18 -27.62 -10.23 -17.21
CA GLY A 18 -27.65 -11.68 -17.04
C GLY A 18 -27.42 -12.13 -15.59
N ASP A 19 -27.57 -13.43 -15.38
CA ASP A 19 -27.16 -14.08 -14.14
C ASP A 19 -25.72 -14.57 -14.32
N PHE A 20 -24.77 -13.73 -13.91
CA PHE A 20 -23.34 -14.01 -14.04
C PHE A 20 -22.95 -15.37 -13.44
N LEU A 21 -23.59 -15.80 -12.34
CA LEU A 21 -23.25 -17.06 -11.70
C LEU A 21 -23.79 -18.25 -12.51
N ALA A 22 -25.00 -18.13 -13.05
CA ALA A 22 -25.56 -19.16 -13.93
C ALA A 22 -24.77 -19.29 -15.24
N ASP A 23 -24.37 -18.16 -15.85
CA ASP A 23 -23.55 -18.15 -17.07
C ASP A 23 -22.16 -18.76 -16.81
N LEU A 24 -21.55 -18.44 -15.65
CA LEU A 24 -20.27 -19.01 -15.24
C LEU A 24 -20.35 -20.52 -15.03
N GLU A 25 -21.44 -21.00 -14.44
CA GLU A 25 -21.66 -22.43 -14.20
C GLU A 25 -21.86 -23.20 -15.52
N ALA A 26 -22.64 -22.63 -16.45
CA ALA A 26 -22.86 -23.21 -17.77
C ALA A 26 -21.57 -23.31 -18.60
N GLU A 27 -20.70 -22.29 -18.54
CA GLU A 27 -19.44 -22.22 -19.30
C GLU A 27 -18.21 -22.71 -18.54
N ARG A 28 -18.40 -23.27 -17.34
CA ARG A 28 -17.31 -23.60 -16.42
C ARG A 28 -16.20 -24.45 -17.07
N ALA A 29 -16.58 -25.45 -17.86
CA ALA A 29 -15.63 -26.34 -18.52
C ALA A 29 -14.77 -25.60 -19.55
N THR A 30 -15.40 -24.75 -20.36
CA THR A 30 -14.74 -23.87 -21.34
C THR A 30 -13.75 -22.94 -20.66
N MET A 31 -14.22 -22.22 -19.63
CA MET A 31 -13.38 -21.26 -18.89
C MET A 31 -12.19 -21.94 -18.23
N LEU A 32 -12.39 -23.11 -17.60
CA LEU A 32 -11.28 -23.84 -16.98
C LEU A 32 -10.25 -24.30 -17.99
N ARG A 33 -10.68 -24.82 -19.14
CA ARG A 33 -9.77 -25.21 -20.22
C ARG A 33 -8.93 -24.02 -20.66
N ASP A 34 -9.56 -22.87 -20.87
CA ASP A 34 -8.87 -21.68 -21.39
C ASP A 34 -7.89 -21.11 -20.35
N VAL A 35 -8.31 -21.01 -19.08
CA VAL A 35 -7.43 -20.57 -17.98
C VAL A 35 -6.24 -21.53 -17.78
N LEU A 36 -6.47 -22.84 -17.82
CA LEU A 36 -5.39 -23.83 -17.69
C LEU A 36 -4.44 -23.82 -18.90
N THR A 37 -4.96 -23.51 -20.10
CA THR A 37 -4.15 -23.37 -21.31
C THR A 37 -3.22 -22.16 -21.18
N ILE A 38 -3.75 -21.01 -20.77
CA ILE A 38 -2.96 -19.80 -20.52
C ILE A 38 -1.92 -20.04 -19.42
N TRP A 39 -2.33 -20.65 -18.31
CA TRP A 39 -1.43 -20.97 -17.20
C TRP A 39 -0.29 -21.89 -17.66
N ARG A 40 -0.61 -23.00 -18.35
CA ARG A 40 0.39 -23.94 -18.86
C ARG A 40 1.35 -23.25 -19.83
N TRP A 41 0.83 -22.48 -20.78
CA TRP A 41 1.65 -21.70 -21.71
C TRP A 41 2.61 -20.77 -20.96
N GLY A 42 2.10 -20.01 -19.99
CA GLY A 42 2.92 -19.10 -19.19
C GLY A 42 4.02 -19.82 -18.40
N ARG A 43 3.71 -21.01 -17.86
CA ARG A 43 4.70 -21.88 -17.18
C ARG A 43 5.79 -22.37 -18.13
N LEU A 44 5.47 -22.63 -19.39
CA LEU A 44 6.44 -23.03 -20.41
C LEU A 44 7.36 -21.88 -20.84
N GLN A 45 6.84 -20.64 -20.89
CA GLN A 45 7.65 -19.47 -21.17
C GLN A 45 8.64 -19.16 -20.04
N GLY A 46 8.24 -19.38 -18.78
CA GLY A 46 9.11 -19.20 -17.63
C GLY A 46 9.66 -17.78 -17.55
N ALA A 47 10.99 -17.64 -17.46
CA ALA A 47 11.68 -16.36 -17.35
C ALA A 47 11.65 -15.51 -18.65
N ALA A 48 11.10 -16.04 -19.75
CA ALA A 48 10.92 -15.26 -20.97
C ALA A 48 9.75 -14.25 -20.89
N LEU A 49 8.85 -14.40 -19.90
CA LEU A 49 7.79 -13.42 -19.66
C LEU A 49 8.33 -12.23 -18.90
N THR A 50 7.99 -11.02 -19.36
CA THR A 50 8.27 -9.78 -18.62
C THR A 50 7.48 -9.78 -17.30
N GLU A 51 8.19 -9.65 -16.18
CA GLU A 51 7.55 -9.51 -14.88
C GLU A 51 6.91 -8.12 -14.76
N GLY A 52 5.62 -8.07 -14.41
CA GLY A 52 4.96 -6.81 -14.03
C GLY A 52 5.41 -6.32 -12.65
N ALA A 53 5.02 -5.09 -12.29
CA ALA A 53 5.43 -4.45 -11.03
C ALA A 53 5.17 -5.33 -9.79
N PRO A 54 6.07 -5.37 -8.78
CA PRO A 54 5.87 -6.18 -7.59
C PRO A 54 4.58 -5.84 -6.82
N ILE A 55 3.86 -6.87 -6.36
CA ILE A 55 2.62 -6.73 -5.59
C ILE A 55 2.65 -7.58 -4.31
N GLY A 56 3.28 -7.04 -3.26
CA GLY A 56 3.28 -7.65 -1.92
C GLY A 56 3.63 -9.14 -1.93
N SER A 57 2.88 -9.93 -1.16
CA SER A 57 3.03 -11.40 -1.08
C SER A 57 2.45 -12.17 -2.27
N PHE A 58 1.98 -11.50 -3.31
CA PHE A 58 1.31 -12.13 -4.46
C PHE A 58 2.25 -12.49 -5.61
N GLY A 59 3.57 -12.52 -5.41
CA GLY A 59 4.54 -12.80 -6.48
C GLY A 59 4.30 -14.14 -7.21
N THR A 60 3.88 -15.20 -6.49
CA THR A 60 3.53 -16.48 -7.12
C THR A 60 2.29 -16.37 -8.01
N TRP A 61 1.25 -15.69 -7.52
CA TRP A 61 0.04 -15.44 -8.31
C TRP A 61 0.34 -14.58 -9.54
N ALA A 62 1.17 -13.54 -9.38
CA ALA A 62 1.56 -12.66 -10.47
C ALA A 62 2.22 -13.47 -11.60
N ARG A 63 3.21 -14.30 -11.25
CA ARG A 63 3.93 -15.16 -12.18
C ARG A 63 3.05 -16.17 -12.90
N TRP A 64 2.04 -16.72 -12.22
CA TRP A 64 1.22 -17.80 -12.75
C TRP A 64 0.00 -17.31 -13.52
N CYS A 65 -0.53 -16.15 -13.17
CA CYS A 65 -1.81 -15.65 -13.70
C CYS A 65 -1.64 -14.32 -14.42
N ARG A 66 -1.09 -13.30 -13.74
CA ARG A 66 -1.02 -11.93 -14.27
C ARG A 66 -0.05 -11.80 -15.44
N ASP A 67 1.19 -12.27 -15.28
CA ASP A 67 2.24 -12.06 -16.27
C ASP A 67 1.90 -12.78 -17.59
N PRO A 68 1.35 -14.02 -17.59
CA PRO A 68 0.86 -14.64 -18.82
C PRO A 68 -0.27 -13.85 -19.51
N LEU A 69 -1.25 -13.35 -18.75
CA LEU A 69 -2.34 -12.55 -19.31
C LEU A 69 -1.81 -11.23 -19.90
N SER A 70 -0.89 -10.58 -19.20
CA SER A 70 -0.27 -9.32 -19.65
C SER A 70 0.52 -9.52 -20.94
N ALA A 71 1.26 -10.64 -21.05
CA ALA A 71 2.00 -11.00 -22.25
C ALA A 71 1.10 -11.32 -23.45
N LEU A 72 -0.15 -11.74 -23.21
CA LEU A 72 -1.18 -11.91 -24.24
C LEU A 72 -1.89 -10.58 -24.60
N GLY A 73 -1.45 -9.45 -24.04
CA GLY A 73 -1.99 -8.12 -24.31
C GLY A 73 -3.20 -7.73 -23.45
N CYS A 74 -3.53 -8.52 -22.42
CA CYS A 74 -4.56 -8.11 -21.46
C CYS A 74 -4.05 -6.96 -20.57
N ALA A 75 -4.97 -6.10 -20.13
CA ALA A 75 -4.65 -5.02 -19.21
C ALA A 75 -4.19 -5.58 -17.85
N ASP A 76 -3.09 -5.06 -17.32
CA ASP A 76 -2.60 -5.43 -15.99
C ASP A 76 -3.46 -4.75 -14.90
N PRO A 77 -4.17 -5.52 -14.05
CA PRO A 77 -5.01 -4.97 -12.98
C PRO A 77 -4.18 -4.24 -11.89
N VAL A 78 -2.89 -4.52 -11.77
CA VAL A 78 -2.00 -3.93 -10.76
C VAL A 78 -1.57 -2.50 -11.14
N LEU A 79 -1.58 -2.15 -12.43
CA LEU A 79 -1.22 -0.80 -12.88
C LEU A 79 -2.08 0.29 -12.24
N ARG A 80 -3.38 0.03 -12.04
CA ARG A 80 -4.24 0.98 -11.32
C ARG A 80 -4.02 0.94 -9.81
N LEU A 81 -3.65 -0.21 -9.24
CA LEU A 81 -3.42 -0.33 -7.81
C LEU A 81 -2.22 0.51 -7.33
N SER A 82 -1.16 0.59 -8.13
CA SER A 82 0.00 1.44 -7.82
C SER A 82 -0.37 2.93 -7.81
N GLN A 83 -1.18 3.38 -8.77
CA GLN A 83 -1.73 4.74 -8.83
C GLN A 83 -2.67 5.05 -7.66
N LEU A 84 -3.50 4.08 -7.26
CA LEU A 84 -4.39 4.24 -6.10
C LEU A 84 -3.60 4.34 -4.79
N ASN A 85 -2.56 3.52 -4.61
CA ASN A 85 -1.68 3.58 -3.44
C ASN A 85 -0.90 4.89 -3.36
N ALA A 86 -0.51 5.49 -4.49
CA ALA A 86 0.13 6.81 -4.52
C ALA A 86 -0.81 7.92 -4.04
N ASN A 87 -2.12 7.75 -4.23
CA ASN A 87 -3.14 8.72 -3.88
C ASN A 87 -3.79 8.48 -2.50
N ASP A 88 -3.30 7.56 -1.69
CA ASP A 88 -3.81 7.34 -0.33
C ASP A 88 -3.51 8.59 0.56
N PRO A 89 -4.54 9.33 1.03
CA PRO A 89 -4.35 10.52 1.84
C PRO A 89 -3.63 10.23 3.16
N ARG A 90 -3.86 9.06 3.76
CA ARG A 90 -3.23 8.66 5.03
C ARG A 90 -1.75 8.41 4.84
N ARG A 91 -1.35 7.78 3.72
CA ARG A 91 0.08 7.58 3.39
C ARG A 91 0.79 8.90 3.17
N ARG A 92 0.14 9.86 2.50
CA ARG A 92 0.67 11.22 2.30
C ARG A 92 0.87 11.95 3.63
N GLU A 93 -0.14 11.94 4.50
CA GLU A 93 -0.06 12.55 5.83
C GLU A 93 1.08 11.95 6.68
N ILE A 94 1.27 10.63 6.64
CA ILE A 94 2.38 9.97 7.36
C ILE A 94 3.73 10.32 6.73
N ALA A 95 3.83 10.38 5.40
CA ALA A 95 5.05 10.76 4.71
C ALA A 95 5.47 12.20 5.01
N GLU A 96 4.51 13.14 5.02
CA GLU A 96 4.72 14.54 5.41
C GLU A 96 5.18 14.64 6.86
N LEU A 97 4.54 13.89 7.77
CA LEU A 97 4.95 13.81 9.17
C LEU A 97 6.39 13.30 9.32
N PHE A 98 6.75 12.22 8.61
CA PHE A 98 8.09 11.64 8.68
C PHE A 98 9.14 12.59 8.10
N ALA A 99 8.83 13.29 7.01
CA ALA A 99 9.70 14.32 6.46
C ALA A 99 9.91 15.47 7.45
N ALA A 100 8.84 15.95 8.12
CA ALA A 100 8.93 16.99 9.15
C ALA A 100 9.77 16.53 10.36
N ILE A 101 9.56 15.30 10.85
CA ILE A 101 10.37 14.72 11.93
C ILE A 101 11.85 14.63 11.51
N SER A 102 12.13 14.15 10.30
CA SER A 102 13.50 14.01 9.81
C SER A 102 14.19 15.36 9.68
N ALA A 103 13.49 16.39 9.19
CA ALA A 103 14.02 17.75 9.13
C ALA A 103 14.28 18.34 10.53
N ALA A 104 13.43 18.01 11.51
CA ALA A 104 13.54 18.53 12.87
C ALA A 104 14.58 17.80 13.74
N HIS A 105 14.69 16.48 13.63
CA HIS A 105 15.42 15.62 14.56
C HIS A 105 16.45 14.70 13.88
N GLY A 106 16.52 14.67 12.55
CA GLY A 106 17.43 13.78 11.82
C GLY A 106 17.19 12.30 12.15
N THR A 107 18.26 11.62 12.58
CA THR A 107 18.25 10.22 13.01
C THR A 107 18.37 10.05 14.54
N ASP A 108 18.29 11.16 15.28
CA ASP A 108 18.44 11.15 16.73
C ASP A 108 17.20 10.58 17.44
N TRP A 109 17.40 10.15 18.68
CA TRP A 109 16.30 9.70 19.54
C TRP A 109 15.58 10.90 20.17
N TRP A 110 14.25 10.90 20.12
CA TRP A 110 13.39 11.95 20.68
C TRP A 110 12.18 11.35 21.38
N SER A 111 11.60 12.10 22.31
CA SER A 111 10.32 11.80 22.97
C SER A 111 9.21 12.70 22.41
N VAL A 112 7.95 12.31 22.63
CA VAL A 112 6.79 13.09 22.16
C VAL A 112 6.75 14.50 22.78
N SER A 113 7.31 14.68 23.97
CA SER A 113 7.49 15.99 24.62
C SER A 113 8.49 16.88 23.90
N GLU A 114 9.51 16.31 23.26
CA GLU A 114 10.60 17.05 22.60
C GLU A 114 10.28 17.43 21.15
N LEU A 115 9.13 16.98 20.61
CA LEU A 115 8.69 17.33 19.25
C LEU A 115 8.65 18.85 19.06
N LYS A 116 9.38 19.33 18.04
CA LYS A 116 9.37 20.73 17.63
C LYS A 116 7.98 21.15 17.13
N GLN A 117 7.63 22.43 17.27
CA GLN A 117 6.30 22.94 16.91
C GLN A 117 5.90 22.61 15.47
N ALA A 118 6.83 22.78 14.51
CA ALA A 118 6.58 22.44 13.11
C ALA A 118 6.14 20.98 12.90
N VAL A 119 6.63 20.04 13.71
CA VAL A 119 6.20 18.63 13.64
C VAL A 119 4.83 18.47 14.29
N ARG A 120 4.57 19.18 15.38
CA ARG A 120 3.27 19.14 16.08
C ARG A 120 2.14 19.67 15.17
N ASP A 121 2.41 20.73 14.43
CA ASP A 121 1.44 21.35 13.51
C ASP A 121 1.03 20.39 12.39
N VAL A 122 1.98 19.60 11.88
CA VAL A 122 1.71 18.54 10.87
C VAL A 122 0.99 17.35 11.49
N ALA A 123 1.41 16.91 12.69
CA ALA A 123 0.87 15.71 13.33
C ALA A 123 -0.52 15.89 13.96
N ASP A 124 -0.86 17.09 14.41
CA ASP A 124 -2.15 17.41 15.03
C ASP A 124 -2.57 18.87 14.78
N PRO A 125 -3.01 19.20 13.54
CA PRO A 125 -3.41 20.56 13.18
C PRO A 125 -4.50 21.15 14.08
N ASN A 126 -5.34 20.29 14.68
CA ASN A 126 -6.46 20.68 15.52
C ASN A 126 -6.12 20.75 17.02
N SER A 127 -4.84 20.58 17.40
CA SER A 127 -4.38 20.68 18.79
C SER A 127 -5.20 19.84 19.79
N ARG A 128 -5.53 18.60 19.42
CA ARG A 128 -6.29 17.62 20.23
C ARG A 128 -5.55 17.19 21.50
N GLY A 129 -4.25 17.47 21.59
CA GLY A 129 -3.51 17.48 22.84
C GLY A 129 -2.47 16.36 22.99
N ARG A 130 -1.80 16.35 24.16
CA ARG A 130 -0.59 15.54 24.39
C ARG A 130 -0.83 14.02 24.34
N GLN A 131 -1.96 13.56 24.86
CA GLN A 131 -2.31 12.12 24.86
C GLN A 131 -2.63 11.60 23.46
N TYR A 132 -3.33 12.41 22.65
CA TYR A 132 -3.59 12.11 21.25
C TYR A 132 -2.27 11.99 20.47
N MET A 133 -1.37 12.97 20.62
CA MET A 133 -0.05 12.96 19.98
C MET A 133 0.75 11.71 20.37
N ALA A 134 0.81 11.38 21.66
CA ALA A 134 1.54 10.21 22.14
C ALA A 134 0.98 8.91 21.54
N ASN A 135 -0.35 8.77 21.51
CA ASN A 135 -0.99 7.61 20.91
C ASN A 135 -0.73 7.54 19.39
N ARG A 136 -0.83 8.67 18.69
CA ARG A 136 -0.62 8.77 17.25
C ARG A 136 0.80 8.39 16.84
N ILE A 137 1.82 8.88 17.55
CA ILE A 137 3.21 8.53 17.26
C ILE A 137 3.46 7.04 17.58
N ARG A 138 2.91 6.55 18.70
CA ARG A 138 3.05 5.15 19.10
C ARG A 138 2.46 4.19 18.06
N THR A 139 1.29 4.49 17.49
CA THR A 139 0.65 3.63 16.48
C THR A 139 1.40 3.61 15.14
N LEU A 140 2.36 4.51 14.94
CA LEU A 140 3.22 4.55 13.75
C LEU A 140 4.51 3.73 13.91
N GLU A 141 4.74 3.10 15.06
CA GLU A 141 5.88 2.19 15.26
C GLU A 141 5.94 1.14 14.14
N GLY A 142 7.12 0.96 13.54
CA GLY A 142 7.35 0.03 12.43
C GLY A 142 6.80 0.50 11.08
N THR A 143 6.07 1.62 11.02
CA THR A 143 5.55 2.17 9.76
C THR A 143 6.70 2.67 8.90
N ARG A 144 6.64 2.39 7.60
CA ARG A 144 7.60 2.87 6.60
C ARG A 144 6.96 3.93 5.71
N ALA A 145 7.56 5.12 5.64
CA ALA A 145 7.11 6.23 4.81
C ALA A 145 8.26 7.18 4.51
N ALA A 146 8.22 7.87 3.35
CA ALA A 146 9.24 8.85 2.94
C ALA A 146 10.71 8.34 3.02
N GLY A 147 10.94 7.03 2.83
CA GLY A 147 12.28 6.42 2.93
C GLY A 147 12.77 6.18 4.37
N PHE A 148 11.89 6.31 5.37
CA PHE A 148 12.20 6.07 6.78
C PHE A 148 11.31 4.99 7.38
N VAL A 149 11.78 4.39 8.48
CA VAL A 149 10.99 3.60 9.42
C VAL A 149 11.03 4.23 10.80
N LEU A 150 9.89 4.29 11.48
CA LEU A 150 9.84 4.74 12.87
C LEU A 150 10.17 3.59 13.82
N ILE A 151 11.19 3.78 14.64
CA ILE A 151 11.61 2.81 15.66
C ILE A 151 11.26 3.40 17.02
N ARG A 152 10.70 2.57 17.89
CA ARG A 152 10.42 2.91 19.28
C ARG A 152 11.37 2.15 20.21
N TYR A 153 11.76 2.81 21.28
CA TYR A 153 12.42 2.24 22.44
C TYR A 153 11.58 2.57 23.67
N ALA A 154 11.03 1.53 24.31
CA ALA A 154 10.27 1.64 25.56
C ALA A 154 11.20 1.27 26.73
N PRO A 155 11.70 2.24 27.51
CA PRO A 155 12.56 1.95 28.66
C PRO A 155 11.80 1.20 29.77
N GLU A 156 12.48 0.32 30.50
CA GLU A 156 11.88 -0.54 31.55
C GLU A 156 11.40 0.24 32.79
N GLY A 157 11.80 1.50 32.95
CA GLY A 157 11.45 2.33 34.11
C GLY A 157 10.06 2.97 34.00
N LYS A 158 9.23 2.84 35.06
CA LYS A 158 7.86 3.37 35.19
C LYS A 158 7.69 4.88 34.85
N HIS A 159 8.76 5.67 34.92
CA HIS A 159 8.75 7.12 34.71
C HIS A 159 9.52 7.60 33.48
N SER A 160 10.12 6.69 32.70
CA SER A 160 10.88 7.08 31.51
C SER A 160 9.97 7.15 30.28
N PRO A 161 9.94 8.26 29.53
CA PRO A 161 9.11 8.37 28.34
C PRO A 161 9.62 7.47 27.22
N ASP A 162 8.70 6.97 26.40
CA ASP A 162 9.05 6.29 25.14
C ASP A 162 9.94 7.20 24.29
N ARG A 163 10.99 6.62 23.72
CA ARG A 163 11.84 7.29 22.74
C ARG A 163 11.61 6.72 21.35
N TYR A 164 11.75 7.58 20.35
CA TYR A 164 11.52 7.28 18.96
C TYR A 164 12.68 7.80 18.13
N ARG A 165 12.96 7.15 17.00
CA ARG A 165 13.86 7.68 15.97
C ARG A 165 13.37 7.30 14.58
N LEU A 166 13.72 8.11 13.59
CA LEU A 166 13.61 7.70 12.19
C LEU A 166 14.93 7.06 11.75
N GLN A 167 14.83 5.90 11.12
CA GLN A 167 15.94 5.23 10.48
C GLN A 167 15.68 5.15 8.98
N ARG A 168 16.68 5.48 8.15
CA ARG A 168 16.56 5.30 6.70
C ARG A 168 16.34 3.83 6.37
N HIS A 169 15.41 3.58 5.46
CA HIS A 169 15.15 2.26 4.90
C HIS A 169 15.30 2.34 3.40
N GLU A 170 16.21 1.54 2.84
CA GLU A 170 16.31 1.38 1.40
C GLU A 170 15.05 0.67 0.90
N SER A 171 14.19 1.41 0.22
CA SER A 171 13.17 0.81 -0.62
C SER A 171 13.92 0.15 -1.78
N GLN A 172 14.11 -1.16 -1.73
CA GLN A 172 14.59 -1.91 -2.89
C GLN A 172 13.67 -1.57 -4.07
N SER A 173 14.29 -1.04 -5.12
CA SER A 173 13.66 -0.64 -6.39
C SER A 173 13.13 -1.85 -7.14
#